data_AF-A0A239MBR4-F1
#
_entry.id   AF-A0A239MBR4-F1
#
_cell.length_a   1.000
_cell.length_b   1.000
_cell.length_c   1.000
_cell.angle_alpha   90.00
_cell.angle_beta   90.00
_cell.angle_gamma   90.00
#
_symmetry.space_group_name_H-M   'P 1'
#
loop_
_entity.id
_entity.type
_entity.pdbx_description
1 polymer ?
#
loop_
_entity_poly.entity_id
_entity_poly.type
_entity_poly.pdbx_seq_one_letter_code
_entity_poly.pdbx_strand_id
1 'polypeptide(L)'
;MGAGLSGRVRNFDAHFLEALTAWGLDTDHLVSVWSASGSDSGVDDAVASQPLLFALNYALGRSVIDHGVRPSFLLGHSVGEVVAAVLADVMSLHDAAAIMSNRIAHIADAPAGIMLAVSASRADVEPFLSEHVSIGAHNAPRQVVLVGTTEPMIAAEARIDDAGFFTRRAKSNLPFHSPVLLESALRAVPDIESRSLRPPTIPIVSGYTGQFLSDEEATSAHYWARQPAAPVYFSDALTTLLDAGPSVFVECGPGRSLSSIARRSKAVTSGATTVVSLLPARSGNDASDLESYRGALASLAAHGKSVQSDYTDARDLADTVVE
;
A
#
# COMPACT_ATOMS: atom_id res chain seq x y z
N MET A 1 -13.09 5.62 2.83
CA MET A 1 -11.88 6.43 3.11
C MET A 1 -11.40 7.05 1.82
N GLY A 2 -11.14 8.36 1.84
CA GLY A 2 -10.71 9.14 0.68
C GLY A 2 -11.85 9.82 -0.09
N ALA A 3 -13.10 9.41 0.14
CA ALA A 3 -14.28 9.95 -0.57
C ALA A 3 -14.43 11.47 -0.36
N GLY A 4 -14.08 11.96 0.84
CA GLY A 4 -14.12 13.39 1.15
C GLY A 4 -13.11 14.26 0.43
N LEU A 5 -12.19 13.67 -0.34
CA LEU A 5 -11.25 14.40 -1.21
C LEU A 5 -11.86 14.71 -2.59
N SER A 6 -12.91 13.97 -2.98
CA SER A 6 -13.55 14.12 -4.29
C SER A 6 -14.16 15.50 -4.46
N GLY A 7 -13.89 16.14 -5.59
CA GLY A 7 -14.27 17.51 -5.91
C GLY A 7 -13.58 18.60 -5.07
N ARG A 8 -12.64 18.24 -4.17
CA ARG A 8 -12.04 19.17 -3.19
C ARG A 8 -10.52 19.20 -3.20
N VAL A 9 -9.87 18.17 -3.73
CA VAL A 9 -8.41 18.08 -3.87
C VAL A 9 -8.04 18.12 -5.35
N ARG A 10 -7.10 19.00 -5.69
CA ARG A 10 -6.59 19.19 -7.05
C ARG A 10 -6.22 17.86 -7.70
N ASN A 11 -6.78 17.61 -8.88
CA ASN A 11 -6.59 16.43 -9.73
C ASN A 11 -6.86 15.06 -9.07
N PHE A 12 -7.34 15.01 -7.82
CA PHE A 12 -7.53 13.74 -7.11
C PHE A 12 -8.50 12.83 -7.86
N ASP A 13 -9.66 13.34 -8.27
CA ASP A 13 -10.65 12.58 -9.03
C ASP A 13 -10.10 12.10 -10.38
N ALA A 14 -9.33 12.96 -11.06
CA ALA A 14 -8.73 12.62 -12.33
C ALA A 14 -7.74 11.45 -12.18
N HIS A 15 -6.83 11.51 -11.19
CA HIS A 15 -5.88 10.43 -10.92
C HIS A 15 -6.56 9.15 -10.44
N PHE A 16 -7.60 9.28 -9.60
CA PHE A 16 -8.34 8.13 -9.08
C PHE A 16 -9.11 7.41 -10.21
N LEU A 17 -9.81 8.16 -11.06
CA LEU A 17 -10.53 7.61 -12.22
C LEU A 17 -9.59 7.06 -13.29
N GLU A 18 -8.47 7.73 -13.55
CA GLU A 18 -7.42 7.23 -14.45
C GLU A 18 -6.93 5.86 -13.96
N ALA A 19 -6.61 5.75 -12.67
CA ALA A 19 -6.17 4.50 -12.07
C ALA A 19 -7.22 3.41 -12.11
N LEU A 20 -8.50 3.69 -11.83
CA LEU A 20 -9.57 2.68 -11.93
C LEU A 20 -9.80 2.23 -13.38
N THR A 21 -9.81 3.17 -14.32
CA THR A 21 -10.02 2.89 -15.75
C THR A 21 -8.92 1.99 -16.30
N ALA A 22 -7.69 2.12 -15.80
CA ALA A 22 -6.56 1.28 -16.20
C ALA A 22 -6.80 -0.23 -15.93
N TRP A 23 -7.66 -0.59 -14.98
CA TRP A 23 -8.00 -1.99 -14.70
C TRP A 23 -9.01 -2.59 -15.69
N GLY A 24 -9.66 -1.76 -16.51
CA GLY A 24 -10.71 -2.22 -17.44
C GLY A 24 -11.93 -2.83 -16.74
N LEU A 25 -12.13 -2.51 -15.46
CA LEU A 25 -13.26 -2.97 -14.65
C LEU A 25 -14.46 -2.01 -14.79
N ASP A 26 -15.62 -2.41 -14.28
CA ASP A 26 -16.78 -1.53 -14.16
C ASP A 26 -16.48 -0.41 -13.16
N THR A 27 -15.94 0.71 -13.67
CA THR A 27 -15.54 1.88 -12.88
C THR A 27 -16.73 2.48 -12.13
N ASP A 28 -17.93 2.48 -12.71
CA ASP A 28 -19.12 3.05 -12.07
C ASP A 28 -19.52 2.23 -10.84
N HIS A 29 -19.45 0.90 -10.96
CA HIS A 29 -19.65 0.03 -9.81
C HIS A 29 -18.59 0.25 -8.72
N LEU A 30 -17.31 0.30 -9.07
CA LEU A 30 -16.23 0.50 -8.10
C LEU A 30 -16.29 1.87 -7.41
N VAL A 31 -16.62 2.93 -8.14
CA VAL A 31 -16.84 4.27 -7.59
C VAL A 31 -18.05 4.28 -6.65
N SER A 32 -19.13 3.58 -7.01
CA SER A 32 -20.31 3.43 -6.14
C SER A 32 -19.94 2.70 -4.84
N VAL A 33 -19.20 1.60 -4.93
CA VAL A 33 -18.71 0.83 -3.79
C VAL A 33 -17.78 1.66 -2.89
N TRP A 34 -16.90 2.48 -3.46
CA TRP A 34 -16.00 3.37 -2.73
C TRP A 34 -16.71 4.54 -2.04
N SER A 35 -17.72 5.10 -2.71
CA SER A 35 -18.52 6.24 -2.23
C SER A 35 -19.59 5.81 -1.22
N ALA A 36 -19.94 4.52 -1.19
CA ALA A 36 -20.92 3.99 -0.25
C ALA A 36 -20.43 4.16 1.19
N SER A 37 -21.22 4.86 1.99
CA SER A 37 -20.98 5.06 3.43
C SER A 37 -21.42 3.81 4.20
N GLY A 38 -20.50 2.87 4.49
CA GLY A 38 -20.83 1.70 5.32
C GLY A 38 -19.77 0.61 5.34
N SER A 39 -19.74 -0.17 6.43
CA SER A 39 -18.80 -1.28 6.65
C SER A 39 -19.17 -2.59 5.93
N ASP A 40 -20.19 -2.56 5.05
CA ASP A 40 -20.78 -3.75 4.42
C ASP A 40 -20.66 -3.73 2.88
N SER A 41 -19.75 -2.91 2.35
CA SER A 41 -19.58 -2.68 0.92
C SER A 41 -18.84 -3.80 0.16
N GLY A 42 -18.50 -4.92 0.82
CA GLY A 42 -17.69 -5.99 0.22
C GLY A 42 -16.21 -5.64 -0.03
N VAL A 43 -15.79 -4.40 0.25
CA VAL A 43 -14.42 -3.85 0.08
C VAL A 43 -13.39 -4.48 1.02
N ASP A 44 -13.83 -5.29 1.96
CA ASP A 44 -12.94 -5.95 2.91
C ASP A 44 -12.32 -7.24 2.35
N ASP A 45 -12.76 -7.73 1.20
CA ASP A 45 -12.10 -8.83 0.50
C ASP A 45 -10.78 -8.35 -0.11
N ALA A 46 -9.67 -8.95 0.31
CA ALA A 46 -8.32 -8.53 -0.12
C ALA A 46 -8.05 -8.72 -1.63
N VAL A 47 -8.84 -9.52 -2.34
CA VAL A 47 -8.74 -9.68 -3.80
C VAL A 47 -9.58 -8.61 -4.49
N ALA A 48 -10.86 -8.48 -4.12
CA ALA A 48 -11.80 -7.54 -4.73
C ALA A 48 -11.43 -6.06 -4.46
N SER A 49 -10.70 -5.79 -3.37
CA SER A 49 -10.31 -4.44 -2.98
C SER A 49 -8.98 -3.94 -3.57
N GLN A 50 -8.17 -4.79 -4.21
CA GLN A 50 -6.88 -4.36 -4.78
C GLN A 50 -7.01 -3.21 -5.78
N PRO A 51 -7.99 -3.18 -6.71
CA PRO A 51 -8.15 -2.06 -7.63
C PRO A 51 -8.43 -0.74 -6.93
N LEU A 52 -9.35 -0.75 -5.95
CA LEU A 52 -9.69 0.43 -5.15
C LEU A 52 -8.52 0.89 -4.28
N LEU A 53 -7.81 -0.04 -3.65
CA LEU A 53 -6.64 0.25 -2.84
C LEU A 53 -5.53 0.85 -3.70
N PHE A 54 -5.23 0.23 -4.85
CA PHE A 54 -4.24 0.72 -5.80
C PHE A 54 -4.59 2.13 -6.29
N ALA A 55 -5.82 2.36 -6.74
CA ALA A 55 -6.27 3.66 -7.23
C ALA A 55 -6.19 4.75 -6.16
N LEU A 56 -6.60 4.45 -4.92
CA LEU A 56 -6.50 5.40 -3.82
C LEU A 56 -5.04 5.75 -3.48
N ASN A 57 -4.15 4.75 -3.41
CA ASN A 57 -2.74 4.96 -3.11
C ASN A 57 -2.07 5.79 -4.22
N TYR A 58 -2.34 5.46 -5.50
CA TYR A 58 -1.84 6.19 -6.66
C TYR A 58 -2.34 7.63 -6.66
N ALA A 59 -3.65 7.85 -6.51
CA ALA A 59 -4.24 9.18 -6.52
C ALA A 59 -3.69 10.07 -5.40
N LEU A 60 -3.55 9.53 -4.17
CA LEU A 60 -2.94 10.24 -3.07
C LEU A 60 -1.46 10.59 -3.34
N GLY A 61 -0.68 9.65 -3.85
CA GLY A 61 0.72 9.88 -4.21
C GLY A 61 0.88 10.94 -5.29
N ARG A 62 0.08 10.87 -6.36
CA ARG A 62 0.02 11.86 -7.43
C ARG A 62 -0.44 13.23 -6.92
N SER A 63 -1.46 13.29 -6.08
CA SER A 63 -1.91 14.57 -5.50
C SER A 63 -0.83 15.23 -4.67
N VAL A 64 -0.02 14.50 -3.90
CA VAL A 64 1.12 15.06 -3.17
C VAL A 64 2.18 15.63 -4.13
N ILE A 65 2.49 14.91 -5.21
CA ILE A 65 3.44 15.35 -6.26
C ILE A 65 2.93 16.59 -6.99
N ASP A 66 1.64 16.63 -7.31
CA ASP A 66 0.98 17.76 -7.97
C ASP A 66 0.98 19.03 -7.11
N HIS A 67 1.07 18.90 -5.78
CA HIS A 67 1.29 20.01 -4.87
C HIS A 67 2.77 20.45 -4.81
N GLY A 68 3.67 19.87 -5.62
CA GLY A 68 5.06 20.29 -5.73
C GLY A 68 6.04 19.53 -4.82
N VAL A 69 5.56 18.53 -4.07
CA VAL A 69 6.44 17.68 -3.27
C VAL A 69 7.21 16.73 -4.18
N ARG A 70 8.53 16.76 -4.10
CA ARG A 70 9.41 15.82 -4.81
C ARG A 70 9.88 14.71 -3.86
N PRO A 71 9.40 13.46 -4.00
CA PRO A 71 9.85 12.37 -3.16
C PRO A 71 11.32 12.06 -3.43
N SER A 72 12.08 11.85 -2.36
CA SER A 72 13.49 11.41 -2.46
C SER A 72 13.62 9.90 -2.59
N PHE A 73 12.60 9.18 -2.11
CA PHE A 73 12.49 7.72 -2.20
C PHE A 73 11.01 7.33 -2.02
N LEU A 74 10.68 6.11 -2.43
CA LEU A 74 9.38 5.48 -2.25
C LEU A 74 9.55 4.15 -1.51
N LEU A 75 8.55 3.80 -0.69
CA LEU A 75 8.43 2.48 -0.07
C LEU A 75 6.97 2.06 -0.16
N GLY A 76 6.75 0.91 -0.79
CA GLY A 76 5.43 0.30 -0.88
C GLY A 76 5.28 -0.91 0.04
N HIS A 77 4.09 -1.09 0.60
CA HIS A 77 3.71 -2.30 1.33
C HIS A 77 2.74 -3.11 0.47
N SER A 78 3.10 -4.36 0.14
CA SER A 78 2.27 -5.23 -0.70
C SER A 78 1.87 -4.50 -2.01
N VAL A 79 0.57 -4.35 -2.31
CA VAL A 79 0.05 -3.59 -3.46
C VAL A 79 0.70 -2.21 -3.62
N GLY A 80 1.04 -1.54 -2.53
CA GLY A 80 1.72 -0.24 -2.56
C GLY A 80 3.09 -0.26 -3.24
N GLU A 81 3.74 -1.42 -3.35
CA GLU A 81 5.02 -1.56 -4.08
C GLU A 81 4.83 -1.40 -5.58
N VAL A 82 3.72 -1.89 -6.13
CA VAL A 82 3.37 -1.67 -7.54
C VAL A 82 3.01 -0.20 -7.77
N VAL A 83 2.32 0.45 -6.82
CA VAL A 83 2.06 1.89 -6.88
C VAL A 83 3.36 2.70 -6.87
N ALA A 84 4.32 2.34 -6.00
CA ALA A 84 5.63 2.96 -5.96
C ALA A 84 6.38 2.80 -7.29
N ALA A 85 6.28 1.62 -7.92
CA ALA A 85 6.87 1.36 -9.23
C ALA A 85 6.29 2.27 -10.33
N VAL A 86 4.97 2.47 -10.35
CA VAL A 86 4.31 3.37 -11.30
C VAL A 86 4.74 4.82 -11.06
N LEU A 87 4.75 5.28 -9.81
CA LEU A 87 5.15 6.64 -9.46
C LEU A 87 6.62 6.94 -9.78
N ALA A 88 7.48 5.91 -9.78
CA ALA A 88 8.88 5.98 -10.17
C ALA A 88 9.14 5.62 -11.64
N ASP A 89 8.11 5.60 -12.49
CA ASP A 89 8.21 5.32 -13.92
C ASP A 89 8.81 3.96 -14.30
N VAL A 90 8.81 2.98 -13.39
CA VAL A 90 9.27 1.62 -13.67
C VAL A 90 8.36 0.94 -14.69
N MET A 91 7.05 1.17 -14.58
CA MET A 91 6.04 0.67 -15.50
C MET A 91 4.94 1.70 -15.66
N SER A 92 4.21 1.66 -16.79
CA SER A 92 3.06 2.53 -16.97
C SER A 92 1.91 2.14 -16.04
N LEU A 93 1.00 3.07 -15.76
CA LEU A 93 -0.21 2.80 -14.97
C LEU A 93 -1.05 1.66 -15.59
N HIS A 94 -1.19 1.67 -16.91
CA HIS A 94 -1.92 0.63 -17.65
C HIS A 94 -1.21 -0.73 -17.56
N ASP A 95 0.12 -0.76 -17.67
CA ASP A 95 0.88 -1.99 -17.49
C ASP A 95 0.74 -2.54 -16.06
N ALA A 96 0.88 -1.69 -15.04
CA ALA A 96 0.71 -2.09 -13.65
C ALA A 96 -0.66 -2.72 -13.40
N ALA A 97 -1.74 -2.06 -13.85
CA ALA A 97 -3.09 -2.57 -13.69
C ALA A 97 -3.28 -3.91 -14.41
N ALA A 98 -2.77 -4.05 -15.64
CA ALA A 98 -2.88 -5.28 -16.39
C ALA A 98 -2.04 -6.43 -15.79
N ILE A 99 -0.83 -6.16 -15.29
CA ILE A 99 -0.01 -7.13 -14.52
C ILE A 99 -0.76 -7.58 -13.27
N MET A 100 -1.37 -6.65 -12.52
CA MET A 100 -2.11 -6.96 -11.31
C MET A 100 -3.39 -7.74 -11.58
N SER A 101 -4.10 -7.45 -12.66
CA SER A 101 -5.27 -8.24 -13.09
C SER A 101 -4.85 -9.66 -13.51
N ASN A 102 -3.80 -9.79 -14.33
CA ASN A 102 -3.31 -11.07 -14.82
C ASN A 102 -2.81 -11.97 -13.68
N ARG A 103 -2.00 -11.44 -12.75
CA ARG A 103 -1.51 -12.23 -11.61
C ARG A 103 -2.65 -12.71 -10.70
N ILE A 104 -3.69 -11.89 -10.48
CA ILE A 104 -4.84 -12.27 -9.66
C ILE A 104 -5.57 -13.45 -10.33
N ALA A 105 -5.75 -13.40 -11.65
CA ALA A 105 -6.34 -14.50 -12.40
C ALA A 105 -5.53 -15.79 -12.28
N HIS A 106 -4.19 -15.72 -12.29
CA HIS A 106 -3.34 -16.89 -12.15
C HIS A 106 -3.36 -17.52 -10.75
N ILE A 107 -3.53 -16.72 -9.70
CA ILE A 107 -3.58 -17.21 -8.31
C ILE A 107 -5.01 -17.53 -7.84
N ALA A 108 -6.04 -17.25 -8.64
CA ALA A 108 -7.45 -17.43 -8.25
C ALA A 108 -7.77 -18.88 -7.87
N ASP A 109 -7.14 -19.85 -8.54
CA ASP A 109 -7.32 -21.29 -8.30
C ASP A 109 -6.32 -21.86 -7.27
N ALA A 110 -5.49 -21.01 -6.65
CA ALA A 110 -4.55 -21.47 -5.65
C ALA A 110 -5.28 -22.00 -4.40
N PRO A 111 -4.67 -22.93 -3.62
CA PRO A 111 -5.27 -23.42 -2.40
C PRO A 111 -5.66 -22.27 -1.46
N ALA A 112 -6.87 -22.36 -0.91
CA ALA A 112 -7.34 -21.43 0.10
C ALA A 112 -6.40 -21.42 1.32
N GLY A 113 -6.28 -20.26 1.95
CA GLY A 113 -5.36 -20.08 3.05
C GLY A 113 -5.76 -18.97 4.00
N ILE A 114 -4.95 -18.82 5.04
CA ILE A 114 -5.18 -17.86 6.11
C ILE A 114 -3.96 -16.93 6.17
N MET A 115 -4.24 -15.65 6.42
CA MET A 115 -3.24 -14.69 6.85
C MET A 115 -3.56 -14.27 8.30
N LEU A 116 -2.63 -14.50 9.21
CA LEU A 116 -2.80 -14.30 10.64
C LEU A 116 -1.81 -13.25 11.15
N ALA A 117 -2.28 -12.06 11.50
CA ALA A 117 -1.47 -11.08 12.19
C ALA A 117 -1.22 -11.52 13.62
N VAL A 118 0.04 -11.54 14.06
CA VAL A 118 0.46 -11.97 15.40
C VAL A 118 1.28 -10.87 16.07
N SER A 119 0.95 -10.55 17.32
CA SER A 119 1.67 -9.57 18.14
C SER A 119 2.93 -10.20 18.78
N ALA A 120 3.85 -10.62 17.94
CA ALA A 120 5.04 -11.38 18.29
C ALA A 120 6.25 -10.98 17.42
N SER A 121 7.46 -11.27 17.89
CA SER A 121 8.67 -11.15 17.06
C SER A 121 8.83 -12.35 16.12
N ARG A 122 9.76 -12.26 15.16
CA ARG A 122 10.12 -13.40 14.30
C ARG A 122 10.60 -14.61 15.10
N ALA A 123 11.42 -14.37 16.14
CA ALA A 123 11.94 -15.43 16.99
C ALA A 123 10.83 -16.09 17.83
N ASP A 124 9.86 -15.30 18.30
CA ASP A 124 8.72 -15.82 19.06
C ASP A 124 7.85 -16.77 18.22
N VAL A 125 7.73 -16.53 16.90
CA VAL A 125 6.88 -17.33 16.02
C VAL A 125 7.57 -18.52 15.36
N GLU A 126 8.90 -18.59 15.44
CA GLU A 126 9.71 -19.68 14.87
C GLU A 126 9.17 -21.09 15.22
N PRO A 127 8.73 -21.38 16.46
CA PRO A 127 8.21 -22.71 16.81
C PRO A 127 6.88 -23.09 16.13
N PHE A 128 6.17 -22.12 15.53
CA PHE A 128 4.91 -22.33 14.83
C PHE A 128 5.06 -22.40 13.31
N LEU A 129 6.27 -22.14 12.79
CA LEU A 129 6.55 -22.24 11.36
C LEU A 129 6.65 -23.71 10.92
N SER A 130 6.34 -23.95 9.65
CA SER A 130 6.43 -25.26 9.00
C SER A 130 6.54 -25.10 7.48
N GLU A 131 6.61 -26.20 6.74
CA GLU A 131 6.54 -26.18 5.27
C GLU A 131 5.28 -25.47 4.74
N HIS A 132 4.18 -25.50 5.51
CA HIS A 132 2.90 -24.92 5.12
C HIS A 132 2.51 -23.67 5.90
N VAL A 133 3.39 -23.17 6.79
CA VAL A 133 3.18 -21.95 7.59
C VAL A 133 4.46 -21.13 7.57
N SER A 134 4.43 -19.99 6.89
CA SER A 134 5.58 -19.10 6.73
C SER A 134 5.27 -17.69 7.24
N ILE A 135 6.31 -16.88 7.44
CA ILE A 135 6.14 -15.43 7.66
C ILE A 135 5.83 -14.78 6.31
N GLY A 136 4.63 -14.23 6.16
CA GLY A 136 4.24 -13.45 4.99
C GLY A 136 4.48 -11.95 5.13
N ALA A 137 4.59 -11.44 6.37
CA ALA A 137 5.06 -10.07 6.59
C ALA A 137 5.77 -9.90 7.94
N HIS A 138 6.81 -9.07 7.94
CA HIS A 138 7.46 -8.52 9.13
C HIS A 138 7.21 -7.00 9.15
N ASN A 139 6.14 -6.60 9.82
CA ASN A 139 5.66 -5.22 9.82
C ASN A 139 6.35 -4.37 10.89
N ALA A 140 6.67 -4.97 12.04
CA ALA A 140 7.41 -4.31 13.11
C ALA A 140 8.11 -5.38 14.00
N PRO A 141 9.03 -4.99 14.89
CA PRO A 141 9.76 -5.94 15.75
C PRO A 141 8.88 -6.92 16.56
N ARG A 142 7.63 -6.54 16.86
CA ARG A 142 6.63 -7.37 17.54
C ARG A 142 5.31 -7.46 16.77
N GLN A 143 5.37 -7.42 15.44
CA GLN A 143 4.20 -7.47 14.58
C GLN A 143 4.54 -8.22 13.29
N VAL A 144 4.18 -9.50 13.24
CA VAL A 144 4.37 -10.37 12.08
C VAL A 144 3.02 -10.82 11.52
N VAL A 145 3.01 -11.31 10.29
CA VAL A 145 1.87 -12.00 9.69
C VAL A 145 2.33 -13.39 9.28
N LEU A 146 1.68 -14.43 9.81
CA LEU A 146 1.87 -15.80 9.37
C LEU A 146 0.87 -16.12 8.27
N VAL A 147 1.31 -16.88 7.27
CA VAL A 147 0.52 -17.20 6.07
C VAL A 147 0.71 -18.66 5.69
N GLY A 148 -0.34 -19.28 5.18
CA GLY A 148 -0.31 -20.69 4.82
C GLY A 148 -1.68 -21.22 4.41
N THR A 149 -1.72 -22.49 4.02
CA THR A 149 -2.96 -23.20 3.70
C THR A 149 -3.85 -23.35 4.94
N THR A 150 -5.16 -23.40 4.75
CA THR A 150 -6.17 -23.34 5.82
C THR A 150 -5.92 -24.29 6.99
N GLU A 151 -5.76 -25.59 6.74
CA GLU A 151 -5.64 -26.60 7.80
C GLU A 151 -4.38 -26.43 8.68
N PRO A 152 -3.15 -26.36 8.11
CA PRO A 152 -1.95 -26.05 8.89
C PRO A 152 -2.03 -24.73 9.66
N MET A 153 -2.64 -23.70 9.07
CA MET A 153 -2.79 -22.40 9.73
C MET A 153 -3.75 -22.46 10.93
N ILE A 154 -4.85 -23.23 10.85
CA ILE A 154 -5.75 -23.44 12.00
C ILE A 154 -5.00 -24.11 13.16
N ALA A 155 -4.19 -25.12 12.87
CA ALA A 155 -3.39 -25.79 13.89
C ALA A 155 -2.31 -24.88 14.49
N ALA A 156 -1.66 -24.05 13.66
CA ALA A 156 -0.69 -23.07 14.12
C ALA A 156 -1.33 -21.99 14.99
N GLU A 157 -2.47 -21.44 14.58
CA GLU A 157 -3.22 -20.42 15.33
C GLU A 157 -3.61 -20.92 16.72
N ALA A 158 -4.14 -22.14 16.83
CA ALA A 158 -4.47 -22.73 18.13
C ALA A 158 -3.25 -22.80 19.07
N ARG A 159 -2.09 -23.22 18.54
CA ARG A 159 -0.83 -23.27 19.31
C ARG A 159 -0.31 -21.89 19.70
N ILE A 160 -0.52 -20.88 18.85
CA ILE A 160 -0.12 -19.48 19.09
C ILE A 160 -1.01 -18.87 20.18
N ASP A 161 -2.31 -19.14 20.13
CA ASP A 161 -3.28 -18.71 21.13
C ASP A 161 -3.00 -19.38 22.49
N ASP A 162 -2.68 -20.68 22.50
CA ASP A 162 -2.25 -21.41 23.72
C ASP A 162 -0.96 -20.85 24.33
N ALA A 163 -0.07 -20.29 23.48
CA ALA A 163 1.14 -19.60 23.92
C ALA A 163 0.89 -18.15 24.38
N GLY A 164 -0.36 -17.66 24.31
CA GLY A 164 -0.79 -16.37 24.85
C GLY A 164 -0.51 -15.17 23.95
N PHE A 165 -0.23 -15.37 22.66
CA PHE A 165 -0.05 -14.26 21.72
C PHE A 165 -1.39 -13.70 21.24
N PHE A 166 -1.46 -12.38 21.05
CA PHE A 166 -2.63 -11.76 20.43
C PHE A 166 -2.60 -11.94 18.91
N THR A 167 -3.67 -12.52 18.37
CA THR A 167 -3.83 -12.86 16.96
C THR A 167 -5.03 -12.14 16.33
N ARG A 168 -4.96 -11.91 15.02
CA ARG A 168 -6.09 -11.42 14.22
C ARG A 168 -5.98 -11.90 12.78
N ARG A 169 -6.96 -12.67 12.31
CA ARG A 169 -7.05 -13.07 10.89
C ARG A 169 -7.34 -11.85 10.00
N ALA A 170 -6.69 -11.80 8.84
CA ALA A 170 -7.05 -10.87 7.78
C ALA A 170 -8.28 -11.39 7.01
N LYS A 171 -9.03 -10.48 6.38
CA LYS A 171 -10.15 -10.82 5.51
C LYS A 171 -9.62 -11.15 4.11
N SER A 172 -9.11 -12.36 3.95
CA SER A 172 -8.62 -12.90 2.68
C SER A 172 -8.81 -14.41 2.69
N ASN A 173 -9.24 -14.97 1.56
CA ASN A 173 -9.30 -16.42 1.35
C ASN A 173 -8.03 -16.97 0.70
N LEU A 174 -7.12 -16.09 0.27
CA LEU A 174 -5.82 -16.44 -0.30
C LEU A 174 -4.69 -16.08 0.69
N PRO A 175 -3.69 -16.95 0.86
CA PRO A 175 -2.53 -16.67 1.69
C PRO A 175 -1.51 -15.82 0.92
N PHE A 176 -1.81 -14.54 0.69
CA PHE A 176 -0.85 -13.62 0.06
C PHE A 176 0.48 -13.63 0.79
N HIS A 177 1.56 -13.44 0.04
CA HIS A 177 2.93 -13.45 0.55
C HIS A 177 3.37 -14.81 1.11
N SER A 178 2.76 -15.90 0.60
CA SER A 178 3.11 -17.28 0.93
C SER A 178 3.79 -17.99 -0.25
N PRO A 179 4.73 -18.92 0.02
CA PRO A 179 5.25 -19.85 -0.99
C PRO A 179 4.16 -20.64 -1.74
N VAL A 180 2.99 -20.84 -1.12
CA VAL A 180 1.83 -21.52 -1.73
C VAL A 180 1.40 -20.87 -3.05
N LEU A 181 1.59 -19.55 -3.19
CA LEU A 181 1.18 -18.81 -4.39
C LEU A 181 2.27 -18.74 -5.46
N LEU A 182 3.50 -19.17 -5.17
CA LEU A 182 4.68 -18.87 -5.99
C LEU A 182 4.56 -19.44 -7.41
N GLU A 183 4.23 -20.72 -7.54
CA GLU A 183 4.13 -21.38 -8.85
C GLU A 183 3.07 -20.71 -9.72
N SER A 184 1.87 -20.49 -9.16
CA SER A 184 0.78 -19.79 -9.84
C SER A 184 1.17 -18.36 -10.24
N ALA A 185 1.82 -17.61 -9.35
CA ALA A 185 2.21 -16.23 -9.61
C ALA A 185 3.26 -16.12 -10.72
N LEU A 186 4.19 -17.08 -10.82
CA LEU A 186 5.20 -17.12 -11.88
C LEU A 186 4.61 -17.37 -13.29
N ARG A 187 3.36 -17.84 -13.40
CA ARG A 187 2.67 -17.96 -14.70
C ARG A 187 2.40 -16.61 -15.37
N ALA A 188 2.49 -15.50 -14.63
CA ALA A 188 2.37 -14.15 -15.15
C ALA A 188 3.64 -13.64 -15.87
N VAL A 189 4.78 -14.35 -15.75
CA VAL A 189 6.06 -13.89 -16.33
C VAL A 189 5.96 -13.56 -17.83
N PRO A 190 5.39 -14.41 -18.71
CA PRO A 190 5.31 -14.11 -20.14
C PRO A 190 4.52 -12.83 -20.47
N ASP A 191 3.46 -12.54 -19.71
CA ASP A 191 2.71 -11.28 -19.86
C ASP A 191 3.58 -10.08 -19.47
N ILE A 192 4.30 -10.17 -18.35
CA ILE A 192 5.16 -9.08 -17.86
C ILE A 192 6.35 -8.84 -18.80
N GLU A 193 6.94 -9.89 -19.37
CA GLU A 193 8.03 -9.78 -20.36
C GLU A 193 7.60 -9.05 -21.65
N SER A 194 6.31 -9.06 -21.97
CA SER A 194 5.78 -8.32 -23.13
C SER A 194 5.62 -6.81 -22.87
N ARG A 195 5.88 -6.35 -21.64
CA ARG A 195 5.69 -4.96 -21.19
C ARG A 195 7.01 -4.22 -21.08
N SER A 196 6.93 -2.89 -21.10
CA SER A 196 8.11 -2.02 -21.01
C SER A 196 8.41 -1.65 -19.56
N LEU A 197 9.31 -2.42 -18.93
CA LEU A 197 9.86 -2.09 -17.62
C LEU A 197 11.11 -1.21 -17.74
N ARG A 198 11.30 -0.28 -16.81
CA ARG A 198 12.41 0.68 -16.79
C ARG A 198 13.04 0.79 -15.40
N PRO A 199 14.32 1.19 -15.31
CA PRO A 199 14.92 1.63 -14.04
C PRO A 199 14.11 2.75 -13.39
N PRO A 200 14.03 2.78 -12.04
CA PRO A 200 13.22 3.75 -11.33
C PRO A 200 13.79 5.17 -11.44
N THR A 201 12.95 6.16 -11.76
CA THR A 201 13.31 7.59 -11.76
C THR A 201 13.36 8.19 -10.35
N ILE A 202 12.70 7.55 -9.40
CA ILE A 202 12.74 7.84 -7.96
C ILE A 202 13.17 6.56 -7.23
N PRO A 203 14.22 6.57 -6.41
CA PRO A 203 14.67 5.38 -5.68
C PRO A 203 13.53 4.69 -4.92
N ILE A 204 13.42 3.37 -5.06
CA ILE A 204 12.44 2.56 -4.33
C ILE A 204 13.17 1.70 -3.32
N VAL A 205 12.71 1.65 -2.07
CA VAL A 205 13.09 0.59 -1.14
C VAL A 205 12.07 -0.53 -1.28
N SER A 206 12.55 -1.71 -1.67
CA SER A 206 11.75 -2.90 -1.86
C SER A 206 11.17 -3.37 -0.53
N GLY A 207 9.86 -3.61 -0.51
CA GLY A 207 9.20 -4.26 0.60
C GLY A 207 9.57 -5.74 0.72
N TYR A 208 10.14 -6.33 -0.34
CA TYR A 208 10.51 -7.74 -0.42
C TYR A 208 11.97 -8.03 -0.05
N THR A 209 12.90 -7.12 -0.37
CA THR A 209 14.34 -7.31 -0.03
C THR A 209 14.75 -6.49 1.20
N GLY A 210 13.96 -5.49 1.57
CA GLY A 210 14.31 -4.53 2.62
C GLY A 210 15.43 -3.56 2.21
N GLN A 211 15.88 -3.60 0.96
CA GLN A 211 16.97 -2.79 0.41
C GLN A 211 16.47 -1.91 -0.73
N PHE A 212 17.30 -0.97 -1.18
CA PHE A 212 17.01 -0.23 -2.42
C PHE A 212 16.90 -1.21 -3.60
N LEU A 213 15.82 -1.07 -4.36
CA LEU A 213 15.56 -1.84 -5.56
C LEU A 213 16.61 -1.48 -6.62
N SER A 214 17.32 -2.49 -7.12
CA SER A 214 18.27 -2.31 -8.22
C SER A 214 17.57 -2.16 -9.56
N ASP A 215 18.27 -1.60 -10.55
CA ASP A 215 17.76 -1.49 -11.93
C ASP A 215 17.43 -2.87 -12.53
N GLU A 216 18.24 -3.88 -12.21
CA GLU A 216 18.03 -5.27 -12.65
C GLU A 216 16.76 -5.86 -12.04
N GLU A 217 16.53 -5.67 -10.74
CA GLU A 217 15.30 -6.11 -10.09
C GLU A 217 14.07 -5.35 -10.60
N ALA A 218 14.18 -4.02 -10.74
CA ALA A 218 13.10 -3.16 -11.23
C ALA A 218 12.66 -3.54 -12.65
N THR A 219 13.59 -3.99 -13.50
CA THR A 219 13.32 -4.41 -14.88
C THR A 219 13.09 -5.91 -15.03
N SER A 220 13.03 -6.66 -13.93
CA SER A 220 12.82 -8.11 -13.95
C SER A 220 11.35 -8.48 -13.91
N ALA A 221 10.87 -9.17 -14.95
CA ALA A 221 9.53 -9.76 -14.97
C ALA A 221 9.32 -10.76 -13.82
N HIS A 222 10.36 -11.51 -13.46
CA HIS A 222 10.31 -12.47 -12.35
C HIS A 222 10.17 -11.79 -10.99
N TYR A 223 10.76 -10.61 -10.81
CA TYR A 223 10.59 -9.84 -9.58
C TYR A 223 9.11 -9.47 -9.38
N TRP A 224 8.48 -8.87 -10.39
CA TRP A 224 7.09 -8.43 -10.32
C TRP A 224 6.09 -9.59 -10.28
N ALA A 225 6.38 -10.70 -10.97
CA ALA A 225 5.56 -11.92 -10.90
C ALA A 225 5.54 -12.53 -9.50
N ARG A 226 6.66 -12.46 -8.76
CA ARG A 226 6.77 -13.03 -7.40
C ARG A 226 6.09 -12.20 -6.32
N GLN A 227 5.85 -10.92 -6.56
CA GLN A 227 5.34 -9.96 -5.58
C GLN A 227 4.15 -10.46 -4.72
N PRO A 228 3.08 -11.09 -5.27
CA PRO A 228 1.97 -11.58 -4.45
C PRO A 228 2.30 -12.83 -3.61
N ALA A 229 3.42 -13.51 -3.85
CA ALA A 229 3.88 -14.70 -3.12
C ALA A 229 5.09 -14.41 -2.20
N ALA A 230 5.82 -13.32 -2.47
CA ALA A 230 6.98 -12.88 -1.72
C ALA A 230 6.61 -12.26 -0.36
N PRO A 231 7.34 -12.55 0.73
CA PRO A 231 7.12 -11.93 2.04
C PRO A 231 7.37 -10.41 2.03
N VAL A 232 6.63 -9.65 2.85
CA VAL A 232 6.81 -8.19 3.01
C VAL A 232 7.59 -7.86 4.29
N TYR A 233 8.84 -7.43 4.16
CA TYR A 233 9.74 -6.97 5.22
C TYR A 233 9.68 -5.45 5.42
N PHE A 234 8.48 -4.92 5.70
CA PHE A 234 8.29 -3.48 5.89
C PHE A 234 9.13 -2.89 7.03
N SER A 235 9.32 -3.63 8.13
CA SER A 235 10.16 -3.17 9.24
C SER A 235 11.62 -2.99 8.82
N ASP A 236 12.14 -3.90 7.99
CA ASP A 236 13.52 -3.87 7.50
C ASP A 236 13.67 -2.74 6.46
N ALA A 237 12.73 -2.63 5.51
CA ALA A 237 12.70 -1.55 4.51
C ALA A 237 12.60 -0.14 5.15
N LEU A 238 11.77 0.01 6.18
CA LEU A 238 11.67 1.25 6.95
C LEU A 238 12.99 1.58 7.65
N THR A 239 13.70 0.57 8.18
CA THR A 239 15.01 0.76 8.82
C THR A 239 16.02 1.29 7.81
N THR A 240 16.08 0.71 6.60
CA THR A 240 16.92 1.22 5.50
C THR A 240 16.66 2.70 5.20
N LEU A 241 15.39 3.13 5.18
CA LEU A 241 15.06 4.54 4.98
C LEU A 241 15.42 5.44 6.16
N LEU A 242 15.26 4.96 7.39
CA LEU A 242 15.63 5.70 8.59
C LEU A 242 17.14 5.90 8.70
N ASP A 243 17.92 4.90 8.31
CA ASP A 243 19.38 4.93 8.32
C ASP A 243 19.95 5.83 7.20
N ALA A 244 19.18 6.09 6.14
CA ALA A 244 19.52 7.06 5.10
C ALA A 244 19.48 8.52 5.59
N GLY A 245 18.85 8.79 6.73
CA GLY A 245 18.91 10.07 7.44
C GLY A 245 17.56 10.75 7.71
N PRO A 246 17.59 11.91 8.39
CA PRO A 246 16.40 12.70 8.74
C PRO A 246 15.48 12.95 7.55
N SER A 247 14.20 12.60 7.71
CA SER A 247 13.23 12.59 6.61
C SER A 247 11.83 13.02 7.05
N VAL A 248 10.97 13.31 6.07
CA VAL A 248 9.52 13.42 6.28
C VAL A 248 8.87 12.26 5.52
N PHE A 249 8.32 11.30 6.24
CA PHE A 249 7.57 10.19 5.65
C PHE A 249 6.11 10.57 5.51
N VAL A 250 5.54 10.29 4.33
CA VAL A 250 4.12 10.54 4.02
C VAL A 250 3.47 9.22 3.69
N GLU A 251 2.48 8.81 4.48
CA GLU A 251 1.67 7.64 4.19
C GLU A 251 0.57 7.99 3.17
N CYS A 252 0.72 7.48 1.95
CA CYS A 252 -0.22 7.61 0.85
C CYS A 252 -1.08 6.35 0.73
N GLY A 253 -2.10 6.22 1.57
CA GLY A 253 -3.00 5.08 1.56
C GLY A 253 -4.15 5.26 2.55
N PRO A 254 -5.07 4.29 2.63
CA PRO A 254 -6.15 4.35 3.60
C PRO A 254 -5.59 4.15 5.02
N GLY A 255 -6.07 4.95 5.96
CA GLY A 255 -5.74 4.75 7.37
C GLY A 255 -4.41 5.36 7.78
N ARG A 256 -3.86 4.82 8.87
CA ARG A 256 -2.60 5.24 9.50
C ARG A 256 -1.73 4.06 9.92
N SER A 257 -1.89 2.92 9.27
CA SER A 257 -1.30 1.65 9.71
C SER A 257 0.22 1.70 9.65
N LEU A 258 0.80 2.10 8.51
CA LEU A 258 2.25 2.13 8.30
C LEU A 258 2.88 3.30 9.08
N SER A 259 2.22 4.46 9.12
CA SER A 259 2.70 5.59 9.92
C SER A 259 2.66 5.30 11.41
N SER A 260 1.69 4.51 11.91
CA SER A 260 1.68 4.09 13.33
C SER A 260 2.88 3.23 13.69
N ILE A 261 3.39 2.45 12.74
CA ILE A 261 4.62 1.67 12.89
C ILE A 261 5.83 2.61 12.87
N ALA A 262 5.92 3.47 11.84
CA ALA A 262 7.04 4.40 11.69
C ALA A 262 7.23 5.33 12.89
N ARG A 263 6.13 5.80 13.49
CA ARG A 263 6.14 6.66 14.69
C ARG A 263 6.78 6.01 15.93
N ARG A 264 6.93 4.69 15.97
CA ARG A 264 7.59 3.98 17.07
C ARG A 264 9.11 3.94 16.93
N SER A 265 9.66 4.33 15.79
CA SER A 265 11.11 4.36 15.59
C SER A 265 11.78 5.45 16.44
N LYS A 266 13.03 5.21 16.84
CA LYS A 266 13.82 6.17 17.64
C LYS A 266 14.02 7.50 16.93
N ALA A 267 14.20 7.49 15.60
CA ALA A 267 14.35 8.70 14.81
C ALA A 267 13.10 9.59 14.89
N VAL A 268 11.90 8.98 14.92
CA VAL A 268 10.65 9.75 15.03
C VAL A 268 10.41 10.22 16.47
N THR A 269 10.64 9.37 17.46
CA THR A 269 10.43 9.75 18.88
C THR A 269 11.43 10.79 19.38
N SER A 270 12.62 10.87 18.78
CA SER A 270 13.60 11.93 19.04
C SER A 270 13.38 13.21 18.23
N GLY A 271 12.43 13.23 17.29
CA GLY A 271 12.13 14.38 16.44
C GLY A 271 13.06 14.56 15.24
N ALA A 272 13.96 13.60 14.96
CA ALA A 272 14.82 13.65 13.78
C ALA A 272 14.05 13.36 12.47
N THR A 273 12.97 12.58 12.54
CA THR A 273 12.12 12.23 11.39
C THR A 273 10.66 12.54 11.71
N THR A 274 9.94 13.11 10.74
CA THR A 274 8.50 13.39 10.86
C THR A 274 7.68 12.37 10.07
N VAL A 275 6.51 11.97 10.60
CA VAL A 275 5.60 11.04 9.91
C VAL A 275 4.20 11.62 9.77
N VAL A 276 3.81 11.87 8.53
CA VAL A 276 2.53 12.45 8.11
C VAL A 276 1.66 11.36 7.49
N SER A 277 0.35 11.43 7.73
CA SER A 277 -0.64 10.54 7.12
C SER A 277 -1.65 11.40 6.37
N LEU A 278 -1.97 11.06 5.12
CA LEU A 278 -2.89 11.86 4.31
C LEU A 278 -4.37 11.66 4.69
N LEU A 279 -4.69 10.53 5.31
CA LEU A 279 -6.06 10.14 5.67
C LEU A 279 -6.17 9.80 7.17
N PRO A 280 -7.39 9.85 7.76
CA PRO A 280 -7.63 9.51 9.15
C PRO A 280 -7.39 8.02 9.43
N ALA A 281 -7.22 7.64 10.71
CA ALA A 281 -6.93 6.26 11.11
C ALA A 281 -8.06 5.26 10.80
N ARG A 282 -9.29 5.76 10.72
CA ARG A 282 -10.51 4.98 10.48
C ARG A 282 -11.36 5.76 9.50
N SER A 283 -12.20 5.05 8.74
CA SER A 283 -13.19 5.71 7.90
C SER A 283 -14.10 6.59 8.76
N GLY A 284 -14.13 7.88 8.42
CA GLY A 284 -15.02 8.87 9.04
C GLY A 284 -16.01 9.40 8.01
N ASN A 285 -16.43 10.64 8.19
CA ASN A 285 -17.15 11.39 7.17
C ASN A 285 -16.18 12.11 6.22
N ASP A 286 -16.73 12.66 5.14
CA ASP A 286 -15.96 13.40 4.13
C ASP A 286 -15.15 14.58 4.70
N ALA A 287 -15.66 15.21 5.76
CA ALA A 287 -14.96 16.32 6.42
C ALA A 287 -13.67 15.84 7.09
N SER A 288 -13.67 14.64 7.68
CA SER A 288 -12.50 14.05 8.34
C SER A 288 -11.38 13.70 7.36
N ASP A 289 -11.74 13.20 6.16
CA ASP A 289 -10.77 12.93 5.08
C ASP A 289 -10.10 14.23 4.64
N LEU A 290 -10.90 15.27 4.36
CA LEU A 290 -10.39 16.57 3.92
C LEU A 290 -9.55 17.27 4.99
N GLU A 291 -9.99 17.26 6.25
CA GLU A 291 -9.26 17.84 7.37
C GLU A 291 -7.89 17.16 7.56
N SER A 292 -7.86 15.83 7.50
CA SER A 292 -6.61 15.06 7.59
C SER A 292 -5.65 15.42 6.45
N TYR A 293 -6.17 15.49 5.22
CA TYR A 293 -5.38 15.83 4.04
C TYR A 293 -4.82 17.26 4.11
N ARG A 294 -5.64 18.24 4.55
CA ARG A 294 -5.22 19.64 4.76
C ARG A 294 -4.14 19.74 5.84
N GLY A 295 -4.33 19.06 6.97
CA GLY A 295 -3.33 19.02 8.04
C GLY A 295 -2.02 18.41 7.58
N ALA A 296 -2.07 17.38 6.71
CA ALA A 296 -0.89 16.77 6.13
C ALA A 296 -0.10 17.73 5.23
N LEU A 297 -0.77 18.45 4.32
CA LEU A 297 -0.12 19.45 3.47
C LEU A 297 0.48 20.60 4.27
N ALA A 298 -0.22 21.09 5.30
CA ALA A 298 0.32 22.10 6.20
C ALA A 298 1.58 21.60 6.94
N SER A 299 1.57 20.35 7.40
CA SER A 299 2.76 19.73 8.01
C SER A 299 3.91 19.63 7.02
N LEU A 300 3.67 19.34 5.74
CA LEU A 300 4.71 19.25 4.72
C LEU A 300 5.33 20.63 4.43
N ALA A 301 4.49 21.66 4.30
CA ALA A 301 4.93 23.04 4.10
C ALA A 301 5.82 23.53 5.27
N ALA A 302 5.44 23.21 6.51
CA ALA A 302 6.22 23.57 7.70
C ALA A 302 7.63 22.94 7.75
N HIS A 303 7.84 21.81 7.06
CA HIS A 303 9.13 21.13 6.97
C HIS A 303 9.92 21.52 5.71
N GLY A 304 9.59 22.67 5.09
CA GLY A 304 10.32 23.22 3.94
C GLY A 304 10.15 22.42 2.65
N LYS A 305 9.17 21.52 2.58
CA LYS A 305 8.79 20.90 1.31
C LYS A 305 7.91 21.92 0.57
N SER A 306 8.30 22.30 -0.65
CA SER A 306 7.51 23.21 -1.49
C SER A 306 6.11 22.62 -1.70
N VAL A 307 5.09 23.25 -1.11
CA VAL A 307 3.68 22.90 -1.31
C VAL A 307 2.99 24.09 -1.97
N GLN A 308 2.50 23.94 -3.20
CA GLN A 308 1.64 24.91 -3.86
C GLN A 308 0.25 24.88 -3.22
N SER A 309 -0.27 26.04 -2.82
CA SER A 309 -1.58 26.14 -2.17
C SER A 309 -2.68 26.40 -3.21
N ASP A 310 -3.32 25.36 -3.71
CA ASP A 310 -4.48 25.49 -4.60
C ASP A 310 -5.66 24.67 -4.05
N TYR A 311 -6.39 25.24 -3.10
CA TYR A 311 -7.74 24.78 -2.79
C TYR A 311 -8.70 25.54 -3.69
N THR A 312 -9.56 24.82 -4.41
CA THR A 312 -10.77 25.41 -4.97
C THR A 312 -11.72 25.63 -3.80
N ASP A 313 -11.55 26.72 -3.06
CA ASP A 313 -12.55 27.13 -2.09
C ASP A 313 -13.80 27.50 -2.90
N ALA A 314 -14.91 26.80 -2.66
CA ALA A 314 -16.20 27.06 -3.32
C ALA A 314 -16.79 28.45 -3.03
N ARG A 315 -16.00 29.35 -2.44
CA ARG A 315 -16.29 30.77 -2.18
C ARG A 315 -15.70 31.70 -3.24
N ASP A 316 -14.80 31.25 -4.11
CA ASP A 316 -14.19 32.07 -5.18
C ASP A 316 -14.94 32.01 -6.53
N LEU A 317 -16.16 31.45 -6.56
CA LEU A 317 -17.03 31.47 -7.75
C LEU A 317 -18.21 32.47 -7.65
N ALA A 318 -18.19 33.34 -6.65
CA ALA A 318 -19.16 34.41 -6.51
C ALA A 318 -18.48 35.66 -5.94
N ASP A 319 -17.65 36.33 -6.75
CA ASP A 319 -17.49 37.79 -6.78
C ASP A 319 -16.38 38.16 -7.79
N THR A 320 -16.72 38.12 -9.07
CA THR A 320 -16.03 38.92 -10.08
C THR A 320 -17.08 39.62 -10.93
N VAL A 321 -17.75 40.58 -10.28
CA VAL A 321 -18.41 41.69 -10.99
C VAL A 321 -17.42 42.84 -10.99
N VAL A 322 -16.88 43.13 -12.18
CA VAL A 322 -16.59 44.45 -12.75
C VAL A 322 -16.31 45.57 -11.74
N GLU A 323 -15.04 45.93 -11.58
CA GLU A 323 -14.41 47.13 -12.18
C GLU A 323 -12.90 46.95 -12.30
#